data_AF-A0A7Y9W743-F1
#
_entry.id   AF-A0A7Y9W743-F1
#
_cell.length_a   1.000
_cell.length_b   1.000
_cell.length_c   1.000
_cell.angle_alpha   90.00
_cell.angle_beta   90.00
_cell.angle_gamma   90.00
#
_symmetry.space_group_name_H-M   'P 1'
#
loop_
_entity.id
_entity.type
_entity.pdbx_description
1 polymer ?
#
loop_
_entity_poly.entity_id
_entity_poly.type
_entity_poly.pdbx_seq_one_letter_code
_entity_poly.pdbx_strand_id
1 'polypeptide(L)' 'MTTPLLILLLVLFVGSGGVMLFSLFPRDRGINFSDLDNEGVLPADRSDVLRKPAVFYTATAILVCSAGVYLWWKATAG' A
#
# COMPACT_ATOMS: atom_id res chain seq x y z
N MET A 1 2.80 -5.69 -25.22
CA MET A 1 2.60 -6.35 -23.91
C MET A 1 1.58 -7.45 -24.07
N THR A 2 1.75 -8.60 -23.43
CA THR A 2 0.70 -9.62 -23.39
C THR A 2 -0.37 -9.20 -22.37
N THR A 3 -1.64 -9.50 -22.66
CA THR A 3 -2.80 -9.27 -21.76
C THR A 3 -2.55 -9.72 -20.30
N PRO A 4 -1.98 -10.91 -20.01
CA PRO A 4 -1.69 -11.32 -18.63
C PRO A 4 -0.69 -10.40 -17.91
N LEU A 5 0.32 -9.87 -18.61
CA LEU A 5 1.33 -9.00 -18.00
C LEU A 5 0.74 -7.63 -17.63
N LEU A 6 -0.20 -7.13 -18.45
CA LEU A 6 -0.93 -5.90 -18.15
C LEU A 6 -1.83 -6.07 -16.91
N ILE A 7 -2.53 -7.20 -16.81
CA ILE A 7 -3.35 -7.53 -15.63
C ILE A 7 -2.47 -7.63 -14.38
N LEU A 8 -1.31 -8.29 -14.47
CA LEU A 8 -0.37 -8.39 -13.35
C LEU A 8 0.12 -7.00 -12.89
N LEU A 9 0.52 -6.13 -13.81
CA LEU A 9 0.93 -4.76 -13.49
C LEU A 9 -0.21 -3.97 -12.83
N LEU A 10 -1.43 -4.11 -13.32
CA LEU A 10 -2.60 -3.46 -12.73
C LEU A 10 -2.86 -3.94 -11.29
N VAL A 11 -2.79 -5.26 -11.05
CA VAL A 11 -2.95 -5.83 -9.71
C VAL A 11 -1.84 -5.37 -8.77
N LEU A 12 -0.58 -5.34 -9.23
CA LEU A 12 0.54 -4.83 -8.44
C LEU A 12 0.37 -3.34 -8.10
N PHE A 13 -0.08 -2.55 -9.06
CA PHE A 13 -0.30 -1.12 -8.89
C PHE A 13 -1.43 -0.84 -7.90
N VAL A 14 -2.60 -1.46 -8.09
CA VAL A 14 -3.77 -1.28 -7.21
C VAL A 14 -3.50 -1.86 -5.82
N GLY A 15 -2.89 -3.05 -5.74
CA GLY A 15 -2.56 -3.71 -4.48
C GLY A 15 -1.56 -2.90 -3.66
N SER A 16 -0.48 -2.42 -4.29
CA SER A 16 0.49 -1.56 -3.62
C SER A 16 -0.12 -0.23 -3.18
N GLY A 17 -0.90 0.43 -4.05
CA GLY A 17 -1.60 1.66 -3.70
C GLY A 17 -2.56 1.49 -2.52
N GLY A 18 -3.28 0.37 -2.45
CA GLY A 18 -4.15 0.03 -1.33
C GLY A 18 -3.38 -0.15 -0.01
N VAL A 19 -2.26 -0.87 -0.03
CA VAL A 19 -1.38 -1.03 1.15
C VAL A 19 -0.84 0.33 1.59
N MET A 20 -0.37 1.15 0.66
CA MET A 20 0.20 2.46 0.95
C MET A 20 -0.83 3.41 1.58
N LEU A 21 -2.05 3.43 1.05
CA LEU A 21 -3.18 4.17 1.65
C LEU A 21 -3.46 3.65 3.06
N PHE A 22 -3.52 2.33 3.25
CA PHE A 22 -3.77 1.74 4.57
C PHE A 22 -2.68 2.08 5.60
N SER A 23 -1.41 2.13 5.18
CA SER A 23 -0.29 2.57 6.02
C SER A 23 -0.36 4.06 6.34
N LEU A 24 -0.79 4.90 5.38
CA LEU A 24 -0.84 6.36 5.52
C LEU A 24 -2.05 6.87 6.29
N PHE A 25 -3.19 6.17 6.23
CA PHE A 25 -4.39 6.57 6.98
C PHE A 25 -4.20 6.24 8.47
N PRO A 26 -4.14 7.26 9.36
CA PRO A 26 -4.06 7.03 10.79
C PRO A 26 -5.32 6.30 11.25
N ARG A 27 -5.14 5.34 12.16
CA ARG A 27 -6.26 4.69 12.86
C ARG A 27 -7.09 5.72 13.65
N ASP A 28 -6.47 6.85 13.99
CA ASP A 28 -6.96 7.87 14.92
C ASP A 28 -7.76 9.02 14.29
N ARG A 29 -8.21 8.92 13.03
CA ARG A 29 -9.12 9.95 12.46
C ARG A 29 -10.55 9.89 12.99
N GLY A 30 -10.85 8.97 13.89
CA GLY A 30 -12.07 8.93 14.67
C GLY A 30 -11.68 8.67 16.12
N ILE A 31 -12.31 9.42 17.02
CA ILE A 31 -12.37 9.21 18.47
C ILE A 31 -12.02 7.75 18.81
N ASN A 32 -10.90 7.52 19.51
CA ASN A 32 -10.50 6.18 19.94
C ASN A 32 -11.51 5.67 20.97
N PHE A 33 -12.60 5.07 20.51
CA PHE A 33 -13.60 4.43 21.37
C PHE A 33 -13.03 3.25 22.17
N SER A 34 -11.87 2.73 21.77
CA SER A 34 -11.12 1.71 22.49
C SER A 34 -10.13 2.28 23.53
N ASP A 35 -9.98 3.60 23.60
CA ASP A 35 -9.07 4.30 24.52
C ASP A 35 -9.83 5.40 25.29
N LEU A 36 -11.07 5.08 25.69
CA LEU A 36 -11.89 5.96 26.53
C LEU A 36 -11.33 6.09 27.95
N ASP A 37 -10.56 5.10 28.41
CA ASP A 37 -9.96 5.06 29.76
C ASP A 37 -8.47 5.42 29.80
N ASN A 38 -7.85 5.78 28.66
CA ASN A 38 -6.42 6.15 28.58
C ASN A 38 -5.47 5.09 29.17
N GLU A 39 -5.89 3.81 29.13
CA GLU A 39 -5.11 2.66 29.57
C GLU A 39 -4.20 2.25 28.40
N GLY A 40 -3.16 3.05 28.19
CA GLY A 40 -2.23 2.88 27.09
C GLY A 40 -1.57 1.51 27.11
N VAL A 41 -2.08 0.57 26.32
CA VAL A 41 -1.39 -0.29 25.34
C VAL A 41 -2.50 -1.01 24.56
N LEU A 42 -2.81 -0.52 23.35
CA LEU A 42 -3.63 -1.28 22.41
C LEU A 42 -2.86 -2.56 22.01
N PRO A 43 -3.45 -3.75 22.11
CA PRO A 43 -2.80 -4.98 21.66
C PRO A 43 -2.49 -4.86 20.16
N ALA A 44 -1.28 -5.26 19.78
CA ALA A 44 -0.81 -5.22 18.39
C ALA A 44 -1.78 -5.97 17.48
N ASP A 45 -2.60 -5.21 16.76
CA ASP A 45 -3.58 -5.76 15.86
C ASP A 45 -2.90 -6.22 14.57
N ARG A 46 -3.40 -7.26 13.89
CA ARG A 46 -2.70 -7.83 12.71
C ARG A 46 -2.51 -6.81 11.57
N SER A 47 -3.29 -5.74 11.58
CA SER A 47 -3.19 -4.58 10.69
C SER A 47 -1.96 -3.68 10.95
N ASP A 48 -1.30 -3.78 12.11
CA ASP A 48 -0.04 -3.07 12.39
C ASP A 48 1.13 -3.59 11.56
N VAL A 49 1.07 -4.84 11.09
CA VAL A 49 2.11 -5.39 10.22
C VAL A 49 2.17 -4.61 8.89
N LEU A 50 1.01 -4.19 8.37
CA LEU A 50 0.89 -3.38 7.15
C LEU A 50 1.33 -1.92 7.37
N ARG A 51 1.41 -1.45 8.62
CA ARG A 51 1.90 -0.11 8.97
C ARG A 51 3.40 -0.07 9.22
N LYS A 52 4.09 -1.22 9.17
CA LYS A 52 5.55 -1.26 9.33
C LYS A 52 6.23 -0.44 8.23
N PRO A 53 7.25 0.37 8.56
CA PRO A 53 7.95 1.19 7.57
C PRO A 53 8.53 0.34 6.44
N ALA A 54 9.01 -0.87 6.76
CA ALA A 54 9.49 -1.82 5.75
C ALA A 54 8.42 -2.17 4.70
N VAL A 55 7.17 -2.39 5.11
CA VAL A 55 6.06 -2.72 4.20
C VAL A 55 5.66 -1.51 3.36
N PHE A 56 5.71 -0.31 3.94
CA PHE A 56 5.47 0.93 3.20
C PHE A 56 6.54 1.18 2.11
N TYR A 57 7.82 0.99 2.43
CA TYR A 57 8.90 1.15 1.45
C TYR A 57 8.84 0.10 0.34
N THR A 58 8.53 -1.15 0.66
CA THR A 58 8.39 -2.21 -0.36
C THR A 58 7.19 -1.96 -1.26
N ALA A 59 6.04 -1.57 -0.70
CA ALA A 59 4.87 -1.18 -1.47
C ALA A 59 5.23 0.00 -2.41
N THR A 60 5.84 1.06 -1.88
CA THR A 60 6.24 2.23 -2.67
C THR A 60 7.19 1.84 -3.81
N ALA A 61 8.19 0.99 -3.57
CA ALA A 61 9.09 0.51 -4.61
C ALA A 61 8.35 -0.28 -5.71
N ILE A 62 7.42 -1.17 -5.34
CA ILE A 62 6.60 -1.93 -6.28
C ILE A 62 5.70 -1.00 -7.12
N LEU A 63 5.15 0.05 -6.51
CA LEU A 63 4.31 1.05 -7.19
C LEU A 63 5.12 1.81 -8.24
N VAL A 64 6.30 2.29 -7.87
CA VAL A 64 7.19 3.03 -8.76
C VAL A 64 7.69 2.15 -9.90
N CYS A 65 8.13 0.91 -9.61
CA CYS A 65 8.60 -0.02 -10.62
C CYS A 65 7.49 -0.41 -11.61
N SER A 66 6.29 -0.73 -11.12
CA SER A 66 5.16 -1.10 -11.99
C SER A 66 4.73 0.05 -12.89
N ALA A 67 4.64 1.27 -12.36
CA ALA A 67 4.37 2.47 -13.15
C ALA A 67 5.49 2.75 -14.18
N GLY A 68 6.75 2.61 -13.77
CA GLY A 68 7.91 2.81 -14.63
C GLY A 68 7.94 1.84 -15.81
N VAL A 69 7.72 0.56 -15.56
CA VAL A 69 7.65 -0.47 -16.63
C VAL A 69 6.49 -0.20 -17.59
N TYR A 70 5.32 0.19 -17.07
CA TYR A 70 4.18 0.53 -17.91
C TYR A 70 4.46 1.75 -18.81
N LEU A 71 5.04 2.81 -18.23
CA LEU A 71 5.40 4.03 -18.98
C LEU A 71 6.49 3.76 -20.02
N TRP A 72 7.52 2.99 -19.66
CA TRP A 72 8.59 2.60 -20.59
C TRP A 72 8.05 1.75 -21.75
N TRP A 73 7.17 0.77 -21.45
CA TRP A 73 6.51 -0.01 -22.49
C TRP A 73 5.65 0.88 -23.39
N LYS A 74 4.86 1.79 -22.83
CA LYS A 74 4.04 2.74 -23.61
C LYS A 74 4.91 3.63 -24.51
N ALA A 75 6.07 4.08 -24.02
CA ALA A 75 6.99 4.95 -24.75
C ALA A 75 7.74 4.21 -25.88
N THR A 76 7.94 2.90 -25.76
CA THR A 76 8.65 2.08 -26.76
C THR A 76 7.73 1.38 -27.75
N ALA A 77 6.43 1.28 -27.42
CA ALA A 77 5.41 0.68 -28.26
C ALA A 77 4.66 1.70 -29.15
N GLY A 78 5.04 2.97 -29.11
CA GLY A 78 4.57 4.03 -30.02
C GLY A 78 5.61 4.34 -31.08
#